data_AF-A0A6I4RCD1-F1
#
_entry.id   AF-A0A6I4RCD1-F1
#
_cell.length_a   1.000
_cell.length_b   1.000
_cell.length_c   1.000
_cell.angle_alpha   90.00
_cell.angle_beta   90.00
_cell.angle_gamma   90.00
#
_symmetry.space_group_name_H-M   'P 1'
#
loop_
_entity.id
_entity.type
_entity.pdbx_description
1 polymer ?
#
loop_
_entity_poly.entity_id
_entity_poly.type
_entity_poly.pdbx_seq_one_letter_code
_entity_poly.pdbx_strand_id
1 'polypeptide(L)'
;MSKETTRTLFLCSLLLLVANWGLGFLDYFLSGTTYYVIKTGLLALIVFLAIHRPLRIKVPLQPKVGLLEQLRVNWLSLVYLFLISIPLLLLGLTKNQHYLPTALTVALGAGFIEEYLCRGILLQVALKDGIHSYKQVLQAVFVSSLIFGLAHLVNLRVQDLDVTLYQVYYATAMGVYFAAVVLRTGSLWWTIFIHFMIDLGTILATAGVESTSKPNGIAIGIWLVVMLIGLILIRPKQVQRLMATQTLANSEKIN
;
A
#
# COMPACT_ATOMS: atom_id res chain seq x y z
N MET A 1 -6.38 -5.42 20.06
CA MET A 1 -4.95 -5.76 19.93
C MET A 1 -4.39 -5.96 21.32
N SER A 2 -3.46 -6.89 21.52
CA SER A 2 -2.72 -7.00 22.78
C SER A 2 -1.83 -5.78 23.00
N LYS A 3 -1.49 -5.47 24.26
CA LYS A 3 -0.54 -4.37 24.57
C LYS A 3 0.80 -4.55 23.89
N GLU A 4 1.29 -5.79 23.82
CA GLU A 4 2.53 -6.13 23.15
C GLU A 4 2.45 -5.85 21.64
N THR A 5 1.39 -6.32 20.97
CA THR A 5 1.21 -6.09 19.52
C THR A 5 1.05 -4.61 19.19
N THR A 6 0.35 -3.83 20.02
CA THR A 6 0.29 -2.37 19.85
C THR A 6 1.66 -1.73 19.97
N ARG A 7 2.48 -2.12 20.97
CA ARG A 7 3.85 -1.62 21.13
C ARG A 7 4.73 -2.00 19.96
N THR A 8 4.68 -3.26 19.52
CA THR A 8 5.44 -3.73 18.35
C THR A 8 5.05 -2.97 17.10
N LEU A 9 3.74 -2.82 16.83
CA LEU A 9 3.27 -2.07 15.67
C LEU A 9 3.79 -0.62 15.69
N PHE A 10 3.70 0.06 16.84
CA PHE A 10 4.22 1.42 16.99
C PHE A 10 5.71 1.51 16.65
N LEU A 11 6.53 0.60 17.20
CA LEU A 11 7.98 0.56 16.91
C LEU A 11 8.27 0.27 15.44
N CYS A 12 7.54 -0.67 14.83
CA CYS A 12 7.68 -0.98 13.40
C CYS A 12 7.30 0.22 12.51
N SER A 13 6.21 0.92 12.85
CA SER A 13 5.77 2.13 12.17
C SER A 13 6.79 3.25 12.28
N LEU A 14 7.33 3.48 13.48
CA LEU A 14 8.36 4.48 13.71
C LEU A 14 9.65 4.15 12.93
N LEU A 15 10.09 2.90 12.97
CA LEU A 15 11.25 2.44 12.21
C LEU A 15 11.06 2.70 10.71
N LEU A 16 9.90 2.34 10.16
CA LEU A 16 9.62 2.54 8.73
C LEU A 16 9.71 4.02 8.33
N LEU A 17 9.07 4.91 9.11
CA LEU A 17 9.08 6.35 8.82
C LEU A 17 10.48 6.95 8.95
N VAL A 18 11.18 6.65 10.04
CA VAL A 18 12.55 7.15 10.30
C VAL A 18 13.52 6.63 9.25
N ALA A 19 13.47 5.33 8.91
CA ALA A 19 14.33 4.75 7.89
C ALA A 19 14.04 5.34 6.50
N ASN A 20 12.77 5.49 6.12
CA ASN A 20 12.41 6.10 4.83
C ASN A 20 12.88 7.55 4.73
N TRP A 21 12.71 8.33 5.80
CA TRP A 21 13.15 9.72 5.82
C TRP A 21 14.68 9.84 5.83
N GLY A 22 15.36 9.03 6.66
CA GLY A 22 16.82 8.99 6.78
C GLY A 22 17.52 8.50 5.52
N LEU A 23 17.02 7.45 4.87
CA LEU A 23 17.57 6.98 3.60
C LEU A 23 17.41 8.01 2.47
N GLY A 24 16.49 8.95 2.60
CA GLY A 24 16.37 9.99 1.59
C GLY A 24 17.48 11.05 1.61
N PHE A 25 18.40 11.04 2.58
CA PHE A 25 19.67 11.78 2.49
C PHE A 25 20.63 11.18 1.46
N LEU A 26 20.38 9.98 0.95
CA LEU A 26 21.20 9.40 -0.12
C LEU A 26 21.11 10.20 -1.44
N ASP A 27 20.08 11.05 -1.59
CA ASP A 27 19.89 11.92 -2.76
C ASP A 27 20.97 13.01 -2.89
N TYR A 28 21.74 13.27 -1.82
CA TYR A 28 22.93 14.14 -1.88
C TYR A 28 24.12 13.47 -2.61
N PHE A 29 24.11 12.15 -2.76
CA PHE A 29 25.23 11.36 -3.31
C PHE A 29 24.86 10.57 -4.57
N LEU A 30 23.59 10.22 -4.71
CA LEU A 30 23.02 9.44 -5.79
C LEU A 30 21.88 10.24 -6.41
N SER A 31 21.58 10.03 -7.68
CA SER A 31 20.49 10.75 -8.37
C SER A 31 19.61 9.82 -9.19
N GLY A 32 18.39 10.26 -9.45
CA GLY A 32 17.44 9.60 -10.35
C GLY A 32 17.15 8.15 -9.98
N THR A 33 17.10 7.26 -10.98
CA THR A 33 16.74 5.85 -10.80
C THR A 33 17.73 5.11 -9.87
N THR A 34 19.01 5.47 -9.89
CA THR A 34 20.03 4.85 -9.02
C THR A 34 19.75 5.12 -7.54
N TYR A 35 19.48 6.39 -7.20
CA TYR A 35 19.05 6.76 -5.85
C TYR A 35 17.80 6.00 -5.44
N TYR A 36 16.76 5.98 -6.30
CA TYR A 36 15.51 5.31 -6.00
C TYR A 36 15.69 3.81 -5.70
N VAL A 37 16.41 3.08 -6.56
CA VAL A 37 16.62 1.63 -6.39
C VAL A 37 17.39 1.35 -5.10
N ILE A 38 18.45 2.10 -4.81
CA ILE A 38 19.25 1.91 -3.60
C ILE A 38 18.44 2.25 -2.35
N LYS A 39 17.75 3.39 -2.33
CA LYS A 39 16.90 3.83 -1.21
C LYS A 39 15.83 2.78 -0.90
N THR A 40 15.05 2.39 -1.91
CA THR A 40 13.92 1.47 -1.75
C THR A 40 14.39 0.06 -1.40
N GLY A 41 15.50 -0.41 -1.99
CA GLY A 41 16.13 -1.68 -1.65
C GLY A 41 16.66 -1.75 -0.21
N LEU A 42 17.35 -0.69 0.24
CA LEU A 42 17.83 -0.60 1.63
C LEU A 42 16.67 -0.54 2.63
N LEU A 43 15.60 0.21 2.31
CA LEU A 43 14.41 0.26 3.16
C LEU A 43 13.78 -1.12 3.31
N ALA A 44 13.63 -1.87 2.21
CA ALA A 44 13.12 -3.23 2.22
C ALA A 44 14.00 -4.18 3.04
N LEU A 45 15.33 -4.05 2.89
CA LEU A 45 16.31 -4.85 3.64
C LEU A 45 16.23 -4.57 5.15
N ILE A 46 16.17 -3.30 5.56
CA ILE A 46 16.04 -2.89 6.97
C ILE A 46 14.77 -3.51 7.56
N VAL A 47 13.62 -3.35 6.90
CA VAL A 47 12.35 -3.91 7.40
C VAL A 47 12.36 -5.43 7.38
N PHE A 48 13.00 -6.06 6.39
CA PHE A 48 13.13 -7.51 6.35
C PHE A 48 13.92 -8.03 7.57
N LEU A 49 15.09 -7.45 7.84
CA LEU A 49 15.97 -7.88 8.93
C LEU A 49 15.42 -7.52 10.31
N ALA A 50 14.83 -6.33 10.47
CA ALA A 50 14.37 -5.82 11.76
C ALA A 50 12.94 -6.26 12.12
N ILE A 51 12.10 -6.59 11.14
CA ILE A 51 10.67 -6.87 11.36
C ILE A 51 10.28 -8.25 10.81
N HIS A 52 10.37 -8.46 9.49
CA HIS A 52 9.82 -9.67 8.84
C HIS A 52 10.46 -10.94 9.40
N ARG A 53 11.79 -11.04 9.34
CA ARG A 53 12.55 -12.22 9.81
C ARG A 53 12.34 -12.51 11.30
N PRO A 54 12.54 -11.56 12.24
CA PRO A 54 12.42 -11.86 13.67
C PRO A 54 10.98 -12.17 14.10
N LEU A 55 9.99 -11.47 13.53
CA LEU A 55 8.58 -11.70 13.87
C LEU A 55 7.93 -12.83 13.07
N ARG A 56 8.65 -13.44 12.11
CA ARG A 56 8.18 -14.54 11.26
C ARG A 56 6.84 -14.23 10.61
N ILE A 57 6.68 -13.00 10.13
CA ILE A 57 5.44 -12.52 9.52
C ILE A 57 5.12 -13.34 8.28
N LYS A 58 3.87 -13.79 8.15
CA LYS A 58 3.40 -14.49 6.96
C LYS A 58 2.75 -13.49 6.01
N VAL A 59 3.40 -13.24 4.89
CA VAL A 59 2.87 -12.37 3.84
C VAL A 59 1.72 -13.10 3.10
N PRO A 60 0.54 -12.48 2.94
CA PRO A 60 -0.59 -13.11 2.25
C PRO A 60 -0.37 -13.11 0.73
N LEU A 61 0.16 -14.20 0.18
CA LEU A 61 0.44 -14.32 -1.27
C LEU A 61 -0.57 -15.20 -2.02
N GLN A 62 -1.32 -16.04 -1.30
CA GLN A 62 -2.22 -17.02 -1.91
C GLN A 62 -3.67 -16.61 -1.68
N PRO A 63 -4.45 -16.36 -2.75
CA PRO A 63 -5.86 -16.05 -2.62
C PRO A 63 -6.61 -17.15 -1.86
N LYS A 64 -7.43 -16.74 -0.90
CA LYS A 64 -8.28 -17.63 -0.08
C LYS A 64 -9.72 -17.72 -0.58
N VAL A 65 -10.02 -17.04 -1.69
CA VAL A 65 -11.35 -16.96 -2.29
C VAL A 65 -11.27 -17.22 -3.79
N GLY A 66 -12.36 -17.75 -4.37
CA GLY A 66 -12.43 -18.04 -5.80
C GLY A 66 -12.33 -16.78 -6.68
N LEU A 67 -12.01 -16.96 -7.96
CA LEU A 67 -11.74 -15.87 -8.91
C LEU A 67 -12.88 -14.84 -8.99
N LEU A 68 -14.14 -15.28 -9.05
CA LEU A 68 -15.30 -14.38 -9.13
C LEU A 68 -15.38 -13.44 -7.92
N GLU A 69 -15.06 -13.94 -6.72
CA GLU A 69 -15.03 -13.13 -5.51
C GLU A 69 -13.87 -12.14 -5.54
N GLN A 70 -12.71 -12.54 -6.07
CA GLN A 70 -11.57 -11.64 -6.25
C GLN A 70 -11.92 -10.49 -7.20
N LEU A 71 -12.55 -10.79 -8.35
CA LEU A 71 -13.03 -9.77 -9.29
C LEU A 71 -14.08 -8.87 -8.66
N ARG A 72 -15.03 -9.45 -7.90
CA ARG A 72 -16.04 -8.67 -7.17
C ARG A 72 -15.42 -7.75 -6.12
N VAL A 73 -14.37 -8.16 -5.43
CA VAL A 73 -13.67 -7.32 -4.45
C VAL A 73 -12.88 -6.20 -5.15
N ASN A 74 -12.29 -6.50 -6.30
CA ASN A 74 -11.44 -5.58 -7.05
C ASN A 74 -12.17 -4.77 -8.15
N TRP A 75 -13.51 -4.79 -8.20
CA TRP A 75 -14.28 -4.15 -9.27
C TRP A 75 -13.90 -2.68 -9.49
N LEU A 76 -13.71 -1.92 -8.39
CA LEU A 76 -13.32 -0.51 -8.45
C LEU A 76 -11.90 -0.35 -8.99
N SER A 77 -10.98 -1.24 -8.60
CA SER A 77 -9.62 -1.28 -9.14
C SER A 77 -9.63 -1.53 -10.64
N LEU A 78 -10.46 -2.47 -11.11
CA LEU A 78 -10.59 -2.81 -12.53
C LEU A 78 -11.17 -1.65 -13.34
N VAL A 79 -12.17 -0.95 -12.80
CA VAL A 79 -12.72 0.28 -13.41
C VAL A 79 -11.66 1.37 -13.49
N TYR A 80 -10.90 1.60 -12.41
CA TYR A 80 -9.81 2.58 -12.40
C TYR A 80 -8.72 2.23 -13.41
N LEU A 81 -8.31 0.96 -13.48
CA LEU A 81 -7.33 0.50 -14.47
C LEU A 81 -7.79 0.80 -15.89
N PHE A 82 -9.04 0.44 -16.22
CA PHE A 82 -9.56 0.58 -17.57
C PHE A 82 -9.76 2.04 -17.98
N LEU A 83 -10.29 2.87 -17.07
CA LEU A 83 -10.63 4.26 -17.38
C LEU A 83 -9.47 5.24 -17.22
N ILE A 84 -8.47 4.92 -16.39
CA ILE A 84 -7.39 5.85 -16.02
C ILE A 84 -6.01 5.28 -16.33
N SER A 85 -5.63 4.18 -15.68
CA SER A 85 -4.24 3.68 -15.77
C SER A 85 -3.84 3.25 -17.18
N ILE A 86 -4.70 2.50 -17.88
CA ILE A 86 -4.43 2.03 -19.25
C ILE A 86 -4.37 3.21 -20.23
N PRO A 87 -5.34 4.16 -20.25
CA PRO A 87 -5.24 5.36 -21.08
C PRO A 87 -3.97 6.18 -20.83
N LEU A 88 -3.58 6.39 -19.57
CA LEU A 88 -2.34 7.09 -19.23
C LEU A 88 -1.10 6.32 -19.70
N LEU A 89 -1.07 5.00 -19.55
CA LEU A 89 0.01 4.16 -20.08
C LEU A 89 0.12 4.28 -21.59
N LEU A 90 -1.00 4.18 -22.32
CA LEU A 90 -1.02 4.32 -23.78
C LEU A 90 -0.55 5.72 -24.22
N LEU A 91 -1.03 6.77 -23.56
CA LEU A 91 -0.57 8.14 -23.80
C LEU A 91 0.93 8.25 -23.57
N GLY A 92 1.43 7.75 -22.44
CA GLY A 92 2.85 7.75 -22.09
C GLY A 92 3.71 6.99 -23.10
N LEU A 93 3.24 5.83 -23.59
CA LEU A 93 3.94 5.07 -24.64
C LEU A 93 4.02 5.87 -25.95
N THR A 94 3.00 6.68 -26.28
CA THR A 94 3.05 7.51 -27.50
C THR A 94 3.91 8.77 -27.35
N LYS A 95 3.93 9.39 -26.16
CA LYS A 95 4.58 10.69 -25.92
C LYS A 95 5.98 10.59 -25.33
N ASN A 96 6.20 9.62 -24.45
CA ASN A 96 7.37 9.54 -23.57
C ASN A 96 8.00 8.14 -23.55
N GLN A 97 7.97 7.39 -24.66
CA GLN A 97 8.52 6.03 -24.74
C GLN A 97 9.96 5.89 -24.22
N HIS A 98 10.78 6.94 -24.37
CA HIS A 98 12.16 6.98 -23.90
C HIS A 98 12.27 6.89 -22.36
N TYR A 99 11.21 7.26 -21.64
CA TYR A 99 11.15 7.22 -20.18
C TYR A 99 10.65 5.87 -19.62
N LEU A 100 10.26 4.93 -20.49
CA LEU A 100 9.71 3.63 -20.11
C LEU A 100 10.61 2.83 -19.15
N PRO A 101 11.96 2.74 -19.34
CA PRO A 101 12.82 2.01 -18.40
C PRO A 101 12.77 2.59 -16.99
N THR A 102 12.76 3.91 -16.86
CA THR A 102 12.65 4.60 -15.57
C THR A 102 11.26 4.36 -14.96
N ALA A 103 10.20 4.54 -15.74
CA ALA A 103 8.83 4.34 -15.27
C ALA A 103 8.59 2.90 -14.79
N LEU A 104 9.07 1.90 -15.53
CA LEU A 104 9.00 0.49 -15.11
C LEU A 104 9.75 0.24 -13.81
N THR A 105 10.98 0.75 -13.70
CA THR A 105 11.82 0.56 -12.50
C THR A 105 11.17 1.16 -11.27
N VAL A 106 10.69 2.40 -11.38
CA VAL A 106 10.07 3.12 -10.26
C VAL A 106 8.74 2.46 -9.87
N ALA A 107 7.86 2.21 -10.85
CA ALA A 107 6.55 1.62 -10.59
C ALA A 107 6.63 0.18 -10.04
N LEU A 108 7.57 -0.65 -10.52
CA LEU A 108 7.79 -1.99 -9.96
C LEU A 108 8.28 -1.90 -8.52
N GLY A 109 9.23 -1.00 -8.25
CA GLY A 109 9.73 -0.77 -6.90
C GLY A 109 8.62 -0.31 -5.95
N ALA A 110 7.81 0.66 -6.37
CA ALA A 110 6.76 1.24 -5.54
C ALA A 110 5.65 0.21 -5.30
N GLY A 111 5.08 -0.30 -6.39
CA GLY A 111 4.00 -1.27 -6.34
C GLY A 111 4.35 -2.53 -5.56
N PHE A 112 5.58 -3.05 -5.66
CA PHE A 112 5.97 -4.24 -4.90
C PHE A 112 6.39 -3.90 -3.47
N ILE A 113 7.36 -3.00 -3.29
CA ILE A 113 8.00 -2.77 -1.99
C ILE A 113 7.04 -2.04 -1.05
N GLU A 114 6.32 -1.03 -1.50
CA GLU A 114 5.44 -0.28 -0.61
C GLU A 114 4.26 -1.13 -0.13
N GLU A 115 3.69 -1.97 -1.01
CA GLU A 115 2.64 -2.93 -0.64
C GLU A 115 3.17 -4.02 0.29
N TYR A 116 4.37 -4.55 0.02
CA TYR A 116 5.03 -5.49 0.92
C TYR A 116 5.24 -4.89 2.31
N LEU A 117 5.81 -3.68 2.41
CA LEU A 117 6.08 -3.02 3.69
C LEU A 117 4.78 -2.69 4.45
N CYS A 118 3.76 -2.18 3.77
CA CYS A 118 2.55 -1.70 4.42
C CYS A 118 1.53 -2.81 4.68
N ARG A 119 1.18 -3.60 3.67
CA ARG A 119 0.10 -4.62 3.75
C ARG A 119 0.67 -6.01 4.01
N GLY A 120 1.87 -6.30 3.48
CA GLY A 120 2.58 -7.54 3.73
C GLY A 120 3.22 -7.62 5.13
N ILE A 121 3.69 -6.49 5.68
CA ILE A 121 4.33 -6.43 6.99
C ILE A 121 3.48 -5.68 8.02
N LEU A 122 3.29 -4.35 7.92
CA LEU A 122 2.65 -3.59 9.01
C LEU A 122 1.22 -4.06 9.33
N LEU A 123 0.38 -4.27 8.31
CA LEU A 123 -0.97 -4.81 8.49
C LEU A 123 -0.95 -6.21 9.13
N GLN A 124 -0.01 -7.07 8.74
CA GLN A 124 0.11 -8.41 9.30
C GLN A 124 0.67 -8.41 10.72
N VAL A 125 1.58 -7.48 11.06
CA VAL A 125 2.03 -7.25 12.44
C VAL A 125 0.85 -6.85 13.32
N ALA A 126 -0.01 -5.94 12.84
CA ALA A 126 -1.18 -5.48 13.58
C ALA A 126 -2.22 -6.60 13.84
N LEU A 127 -2.21 -7.63 13.00
CA LEU A 127 -3.11 -8.78 13.04
C LEU A 127 -2.39 -10.09 13.44
N LYS A 128 -1.15 -10.03 13.94
CA LYS A 128 -0.32 -11.22 14.18
C LYS A 128 -0.92 -12.18 15.22
N ASP A 129 -1.63 -11.64 16.20
CA ASP A 129 -2.30 -12.42 17.26
C ASP A 129 -3.66 -12.99 16.80
N GLY A 130 -4.06 -12.70 15.56
CA GLY A 130 -5.34 -13.05 14.99
C GLY A 130 -6.35 -11.90 15.01
N ILE A 131 -7.48 -12.17 14.37
CA ILE A 131 -8.62 -11.26 14.27
C ILE A 131 -9.59 -11.58 15.42
N HIS A 132 -9.82 -10.61 16.31
CA HIS A 132 -10.69 -10.77 17.49
C HIS A 132 -11.91 -9.85 17.50
N SER A 133 -11.88 -8.74 16.75
CA SER A 133 -13.02 -7.82 16.69
C SER A 133 -12.96 -6.92 15.46
N TYR A 134 -14.12 -6.36 15.08
CA TYR A 134 -14.21 -5.33 14.04
C TYR A 134 -13.37 -4.09 14.38
N LYS A 135 -13.41 -3.63 15.63
CA LYS A 135 -12.62 -2.47 16.09
C LYS A 135 -11.12 -2.68 15.89
N GLN A 136 -10.61 -3.88 16.21
CA GLN A 136 -9.20 -4.22 15.97
C GLN A 136 -8.85 -4.16 14.49
N VAL A 137 -9.70 -4.72 13.61
CA VAL A 137 -9.44 -4.70 12.16
C VAL A 137 -9.42 -3.27 11.64
N LEU A 138 -10.36 -2.42 12.06
CA LEU A 138 -10.35 -1.01 11.70
C LEU A 138 -9.05 -0.32 12.14
N GLN A 139 -8.62 -0.53 13.39
CA GLN A 139 -7.36 0.03 13.89
C GLN A 139 -6.15 -0.43 13.06
N ALA A 140 -6.06 -1.73 12.76
CA ALA A 140 -4.98 -2.30 11.95
C ALA A 140 -4.95 -1.69 10.54
N VAL A 141 -6.11 -1.60 9.89
CA VAL A 141 -6.28 -0.99 8.57
C VAL A 141 -5.84 0.47 8.63
N PHE A 142 -6.46 1.29 9.47
CA PHE A 142 -6.16 2.73 9.54
C PHE A 142 -4.71 3.02 9.88
N VAL A 143 -4.09 2.31 10.84
CA VAL A 143 -2.69 2.55 11.18
C VAL A 143 -1.78 2.19 10.00
N SER A 144 -1.96 1.02 9.38
CA SER A 144 -1.13 0.64 8.23
C SER A 144 -1.26 1.61 7.05
N SER A 145 -2.48 2.10 6.78
CA SER A 145 -2.77 3.03 5.69
C SER A 145 -2.29 4.46 5.98
N LEU A 146 -2.42 4.92 7.23
CA LEU A 146 -1.92 6.24 7.63
C LEU A 146 -0.39 6.28 7.56
N ILE A 147 0.29 5.23 8.00
CA ILE A 147 1.75 5.14 7.89
C ILE A 147 2.21 5.14 6.42
N PHE A 148 1.46 4.45 5.54
CA PHE A 148 1.69 4.52 4.11
C PHE A 148 1.55 5.95 3.56
N GLY A 149 0.50 6.68 3.97
CA GLY A 149 0.35 8.10 3.64
C GLY A 149 1.51 8.94 4.17
N LEU A 150 1.82 8.85 5.46
CA LEU A 150 2.89 9.63 6.12
C LEU A 150 4.28 9.35 5.56
N ALA A 151 4.53 8.17 4.98
CA ALA A 151 5.80 7.87 4.30
C ALA A 151 6.07 8.84 3.13
N HIS A 152 5.03 9.45 2.55
CA HIS A 152 5.15 10.42 1.46
C HIS A 152 5.59 11.82 1.93
N LEU A 153 5.65 12.10 3.25
CA LEU A 153 6.21 13.36 3.76
C LEU A 153 7.69 13.56 3.37
N VAL A 154 8.38 12.50 2.94
CA VAL A 154 9.72 12.59 2.34
C VAL A 154 9.75 13.50 1.10
N ASN A 155 8.62 13.67 0.41
CA ASN A 155 8.49 14.47 -0.80
C ASN A 155 8.45 15.99 -0.54
N LEU A 156 8.32 16.43 0.71
CA LEU A 156 8.44 17.86 1.08
C LEU A 156 9.80 18.48 0.69
N ARG A 157 10.79 17.65 0.30
CA ARG A 157 12.06 18.11 -0.24
C ARG A 157 11.96 18.68 -1.66
N VAL A 158 10.95 18.27 -2.41
CA VAL A 158 10.78 18.56 -3.84
C VAL A 158 9.35 19.02 -4.22
N GLN A 159 8.38 18.92 -3.30
CA GLN A 159 6.99 19.31 -3.48
C GLN A 159 6.53 20.31 -2.41
N ASP A 160 5.59 21.17 -2.77
CA ASP A 160 4.93 22.09 -1.84
C ASP A 160 4.11 21.37 -0.77
N LEU A 161 3.95 22.01 0.40
CA LEU A 161 3.25 21.44 1.54
C LEU A 161 1.80 21.01 1.23
N ASP A 162 1.04 21.82 0.49
CA ASP A 162 -0.35 21.52 0.16
C ASP A 162 -0.49 20.30 -0.77
N VAL A 163 0.41 20.18 -1.75
CA VAL A 163 0.51 19.02 -2.64
C VAL A 163 0.91 17.76 -1.86
N THR A 164 1.94 17.83 -1.02
CA THR A 164 2.38 16.66 -0.25
C THR A 164 1.35 16.22 0.78
N LEU A 165 0.66 17.14 1.47
CA LEU A 165 -0.43 16.77 2.39
C LEU A 165 -1.61 16.14 1.66
N TYR A 166 -1.92 16.60 0.45
CA TYR A 166 -2.90 15.93 -0.41
C TYR A 166 -2.45 14.52 -0.80
N GLN A 167 -1.16 14.32 -1.09
CA GLN A 167 -0.58 13.00 -1.32
C GLN A 167 -0.70 12.08 -0.12
N VAL A 168 -0.38 12.56 1.09
CA VAL A 168 -0.57 11.81 2.33
C VAL A 168 -2.04 11.37 2.48
N TYR A 169 -3.00 12.26 2.19
CA TYR A 169 -4.42 11.97 2.24
C TYR A 169 -4.84 10.89 1.24
N TYR A 170 -4.56 11.06 -0.05
CA TYR A 170 -5.02 10.11 -1.05
C TYR A 170 -4.30 8.76 -0.95
N ALA A 171 -3.02 8.74 -0.57
CA ALA A 171 -2.28 7.51 -0.31
C ALA A 171 -2.88 6.77 0.89
N THR A 172 -3.28 7.48 1.96
CA THR A 172 -4.00 6.89 3.08
C THR A 172 -5.34 6.29 2.64
N ALA A 173 -6.12 7.01 1.84
CA ALA A 173 -7.39 6.52 1.29
C ALA A 173 -7.24 5.25 0.45
N MET A 174 -6.27 5.24 -0.47
CA MET A 174 -5.91 4.07 -1.27
C MET A 174 -5.44 2.92 -0.37
N GLY A 175 -4.63 3.21 0.65
CA GLY A 175 -4.15 2.24 1.61
C GLY A 175 -5.27 1.54 2.38
N VAL A 176 -6.36 2.26 2.74
CA VAL A 176 -7.53 1.67 3.42
C VAL A 176 -8.22 0.69 2.48
N TYR A 177 -8.42 1.08 1.22
CA TYR A 177 -9.02 0.23 0.20
C TYR A 177 -8.15 -1.02 -0.10
N PHE A 178 -6.84 -0.87 -0.26
CA PHE A 178 -5.93 -2.00 -0.49
C PHE A 178 -5.81 -2.94 0.70
N ALA A 179 -5.79 -2.42 1.93
CA ALA A 179 -5.86 -3.28 3.11
C ALA A 179 -7.16 -4.10 3.12
N ALA A 180 -8.29 -3.52 2.73
CA ALA A 180 -9.55 -4.26 2.58
C ALA A 180 -9.48 -5.34 1.49
N VAL A 181 -8.86 -5.06 0.34
CA VAL A 181 -8.63 -6.04 -0.74
C VAL A 181 -7.81 -7.22 -0.21
N VAL A 182 -6.69 -6.96 0.48
CA VAL A 182 -5.83 -8.02 1.04
C VAL A 182 -6.58 -8.85 2.08
N LEU A 183 -7.35 -8.23 2.98
CA LEU A 183 -8.14 -8.95 3.98
C LEU A 183 -9.24 -9.81 3.36
N ARG A 184 -9.85 -9.35 2.28
CA ARG A 184 -10.95 -10.05 1.60
C ARG A 184 -10.50 -11.15 0.67
N THR A 185 -9.37 -10.96 -0.01
CA THR A 185 -8.85 -11.93 -0.98
C THR A 185 -7.81 -12.86 -0.38
N GLY A 186 -7.12 -12.45 0.68
CA GLY A 186 -5.95 -13.16 1.19
C GLY A 186 -4.71 -13.06 0.30
N SER A 187 -4.69 -12.15 -0.68
CA SER A 187 -3.58 -12.01 -1.62
C SER A 187 -3.14 -10.55 -1.78
N LEU A 188 -1.83 -10.35 -1.71
CA LEU A 188 -1.14 -9.09 -1.95
C LEU A 188 -0.97 -8.79 -3.46
N TRP A 189 -1.06 -9.81 -4.32
CA TRP A 189 -0.78 -9.66 -5.76
C TRP A 189 -1.72 -8.67 -6.45
N TRP A 190 -2.98 -8.60 -6.01
CA TRP A 190 -3.90 -7.60 -6.52
C TRP A 190 -3.41 -6.19 -6.24
N THR A 191 -3.05 -5.88 -4.99
CA THR A 191 -2.65 -4.51 -4.64
C THR A 191 -1.30 -4.15 -5.27
N ILE A 192 -0.36 -5.10 -5.34
CA ILE A 192 0.92 -4.92 -6.05
C ILE A 192 0.68 -4.56 -7.51
N PHE A 193 -0.12 -5.36 -8.22
CA PHE A 193 -0.37 -5.16 -9.65
C PHE A 193 -1.09 -3.84 -9.93
N ILE A 194 -2.14 -3.52 -9.15
CA ILE A 194 -2.90 -2.28 -9.33
C ILE A 194 -2.01 -1.07 -9.05
N HIS A 195 -1.26 -1.06 -7.95
CA HIS A 195 -0.35 0.03 -7.60
C HIS A 195 0.71 0.23 -8.69
N PHE A 196 1.35 -0.86 -9.13
CA PHE A 196 2.29 -0.84 -10.25
C PHE A 196 1.68 -0.21 -11.52
N MET A 197 0.46 -0.58 -11.89
CA MET A 197 -0.22 -0.03 -13.07
C MET A 197 -0.57 1.46 -12.93
N ILE A 198 -0.98 1.89 -11.74
CA ILE A 198 -1.25 3.31 -11.45
C ILE A 198 0.02 4.13 -11.66
N ASP A 199 1.12 3.70 -11.06
CA ASP A 199 2.39 4.41 -11.11
C ASP A 199 3.00 4.36 -12.51
N LEU A 200 3.00 3.19 -13.16
CA LEU A 200 3.55 3.04 -14.50
C LEU A 200 2.85 3.97 -15.49
N GLY A 201 1.51 3.99 -15.47
CA GLY A 201 0.73 4.87 -16.34
C GLY A 201 1.01 6.34 -16.07
N THR A 202 0.99 6.75 -14.79
CA THR A 202 1.15 8.15 -14.39
C THR A 202 2.57 8.68 -14.65
N ILE A 203 3.59 7.93 -14.22
CA ILE A 203 5.01 8.31 -14.39
C ILE A 203 5.36 8.38 -15.87
N LEU A 204 4.90 7.41 -16.68
CA LEU A 204 5.19 7.43 -18.11
C LEU A 204 4.45 8.57 -18.83
N ALA A 205 3.17 8.82 -18.50
CA ALA A 205 2.41 9.92 -19.10
C ALA A 205 3.01 11.30 -18.80
N THR A 206 3.65 11.47 -17.64
CA THR A 206 4.23 12.73 -17.17
C THR A 206 5.74 12.84 -17.38
N ALA A 207 6.39 11.80 -17.90
CA ALA A 207 7.85 11.68 -17.95
C ALA A 207 8.52 11.90 -16.57
N GLY A 208 7.86 11.47 -15.49
CA GLY A 208 8.34 11.60 -14.12
C GLY A 208 8.31 13.03 -13.57
N VAL A 209 7.62 13.96 -14.23
CA VAL A 209 7.42 15.31 -13.70
C VAL A 209 6.50 15.22 -12.47
N GLU A 210 7.00 15.76 -11.36
CA GLU A 210 6.26 15.82 -10.10
C GLU A 210 4.97 16.62 -10.25
N SER A 211 3.90 16.16 -9.59
CA SER A 211 2.64 16.89 -9.60
C SER A 211 2.80 18.23 -8.88
N THR A 212 2.44 19.32 -9.55
CA THR A 212 2.25 20.64 -8.93
C THR A 212 0.76 20.96 -8.73
N SER A 213 -0.11 20.01 -9.06
CA SER A 213 -1.56 20.23 -9.06
C SER A 213 -2.07 20.30 -7.63
N LYS A 214 -2.60 21.46 -7.26
CA LYS A 214 -3.21 21.68 -5.94
C LYS A 214 -4.47 20.84 -5.77
N PRO A 215 -4.75 20.39 -4.53
CA PRO A 215 -5.98 19.67 -4.23
C PRO A 215 -7.23 20.49 -4.59
N ASN A 216 -8.21 19.84 -5.21
CA ASN A 216 -9.54 20.41 -5.42
C ASN A 216 -10.62 19.54 -4.77
N GLY A 217 -11.80 20.12 -4.52
CA GLY A 217 -12.87 19.45 -3.78
C GLY A 217 -13.39 18.16 -4.43
N ILE A 218 -13.40 18.09 -5.76
CA ILE A 218 -13.83 16.89 -6.50
C ILE A 218 -12.84 15.75 -6.23
N ALA A 219 -11.55 16.03 -6.36
CA ALA A 219 -10.50 15.03 -6.17
C ALA A 219 -10.47 14.52 -4.71
N ILE A 220 -10.65 15.42 -3.74
CA ILE A 220 -10.82 15.05 -2.33
C ILE A 220 -12.03 14.11 -2.14
N GLY A 221 -13.17 14.45 -2.75
CA GLY A 221 -14.39 13.64 -2.71
C GLY A 221 -14.23 12.25 -3.31
N ILE A 222 -13.51 12.13 -4.43
CA ILE A 222 -13.23 10.83 -5.08
C ILE A 222 -12.46 9.92 -4.11
N TRP A 223 -11.38 10.40 -3.50
CA TRP A 223 -10.60 9.60 -2.57
C TRP A 223 -11.35 9.26 -1.29
N LEU A 224 -12.26 10.15 -0.84
CA LEU A 224 -13.16 9.83 0.28
C LEU A 224 -14.07 8.64 -0.09
N VAL A 225 -14.65 8.64 -1.30
CA VAL A 225 -15.47 7.52 -1.78
C VAL A 225 -14.66 6.23 -1.86
N VAL A 226 -13.42 6.27 -2.36
CA VAL A 226 -12.52 5.10 -2.38
C VAL A 226 -12.30 4.56 -0.96
N MET A 227 -12.00 5.44 0.00
CA MET A 227 -11.81 5.07 1.40
C MET A 227 -13.08 4.41 1.98
N LEU A 228 -14.26 5.01 1.74
CA LEU A 228 -15.55 4.48 2.20
C LEU A 228 -15.85 3.10 1.60
N ILE A 229 -15.57 2.88 0.31
CA ILE A 229 -15.71 1.56 -0.33
C ILE A 229 -14.79 0.54 0.35
N GLY A 230 -13.55 0.92 0.66
CA GLY A 230 -12.63 0.09 1.46
C GLY A 230 -13.24 -0.33 2.80
N LEU A 231 -13.81 0.62 3.55
CA LEU A 231 -14.48 0.34 4.82
C LEU A 231 -15.72 -0.55 4.67
N ILE A 232 -16.51 -0.38 3.61
CA ILE A 232 -17.67 -1.22 3.28
C ILE A 232 -17.22 -2.67 2.97
N LEU A 233 -16.09 -2.84 2.29
CA LEU A 233 -15.54 -4.17 1.98
C LEU A 233 -15.14 -4.94 3.23
N ILE A 234 -14.82 -4.27 4.33
CA ILE A 234 -14.50 -4.87 5.64
C ILE A 234 -15.61 -4.67 6.69
N ARG A 235 -16.85 -4.40 6.28
CA ARG A 235 -18.00 -4.23 7.18
C ARG A 235 -18.11 -5.36 8.24
N PRO A 236 -18.77 -5.13 9.39
CA PRO A 236 -18.78 -6.08 10.52
C PRO A 236 -19.08 -7.53 10.15
N LYS A 237 -20.07 -7.77 9.26
CA LYS A 237 -20.42 -9.11 8.75
C LYS A 237 -19.24 -9.84 8.08
N GLN A 238 -18.36 -9.12 7.38
CA GLN A 238 -17.19 -9.71 6.74
C GLN A 238 -16.10 -10.04 7.75
N VAL A 239 -15.86 -9.16 8.73
CA VAL A 239 -14.90 -9.45 9.81
C VAL A 239 -15.34 -10.66 10.63
N GLN A 240 -16.63 -10.80 10.93
CA GLN A 240 -17.17 -11.99 11.59
C GLN A 240 -16.90 -13.27 10.80
N ARG A 241 -17.02 -13.24 9.45
CA ARG A 241 -16.66 -14.38 8.60
C ARG A 241 -15.18 -14.72 8.69
N LEU A 242 -14.30 -13.72 8.63
CA LEU A 242 -12.86 -13.91 8.78
C LEU A 242 -12.51 -14.53 10.14
N MET A 243 -13.17 -14.09 11.21
CA MET A 243 -13.03 -14.67 12.54
C MET A 243 -13.47 -16.14 12.58
N ALA A 244 -14.62 -16.46 11.99
CA ALA A 244 -15.12 -17.83 11.91
C ALA A 244 -14.16 -18.76 11.15
N THR A 245 -13.66 -18.33 9.99
CA THR A 245 -12.67 -19.08 9.21
C THR A 245 -11.36 -19.29 9.98
N GLN A 246 -10.90 -18.28 10.73
CA GLN A 246 -9.72 -18.40 11.59
C GLN A 246 -9.93 -19.44 12.70
N THR A 247 -11.10 -19.44 13.35
CA THR A 247 -11.42 -20.41 14.41
C THR A 247 -11.40 -21.85 13.88
N LEU A 248 -12.02 -22.10 12.72
CA LEU A 248 -12.04 -23.42 12.08
C LEU A 248 -10.62 -23.92 11.75
N ALA A 249 -9.80 -23.05 11.15
CA ALA A 249 -8.42 -23.38 10.81
C ALA A 249 -7.52 -23.63 12.04
N ASN A 250 -7.90 -23.09 13.21
CA ASN A 250 -7.19 -23.36 14.46
C ASN A 250 -7.62 -24.69 15.08
N SER A 251 -8.89 -25.07 14.99
CA SER A 251 -9.36 -26.39 15.46
C SER A 251 -8.77 -27.55 14.66
N GLU A 252 -8.60 -27.39 13.35
CA GLU A 252 -8.01 -28.43 12.48
C GLU A 252 -6.52 -28.70 12.74
N LYS A 253 -5.80 -27.81 13.43
CA LYS A 253 -4.37 -27.99 13.77
C LYS A 253 -4.15 -28.71 15.10
N ILE A 254 -5.19 -28.83 15.91
CA ILE A 254 -5.13 -29.43 17.25
C ILE A 254 -5.56 -30.91 17.20
N ASN A 255 -6.25 -31.31 16.12
CA ASN A 255 -6.58 -32.70 15.79
C ASN A 255 -5.54 -33.32 14.86
#